data_AF-A0A5C7JVK4-F1
#
_entry.id   AF-A0A5C7JVK4-F1
#
_cell.length_a   1.000
_cell.length_b   1.000
_cell.length_c   1.000
_cell.angle_alpha   90.00
_cell.angle_beta   90.00
_cell.angle_gamma   90.00
#
_symmetry.space_group_name_H-M   'P 1'
#
loop_
_entity.id
_entity.type
_entity.pdbx_description
1 polymer ?
#
loop_
_entity_poly.entity_id
_entity_poly.type
_entity_poly.pdbx_seq_one_letter_code
_entity_poly.pdbx_strand_id
1 'polypeptide(L)' 'MSELVRRLGIEKNLDLVKDFDMIVDKYRKIADATGYKGELRFKKEGGFVVVFVVLNDTEG' A
#
# COMPACT_ATOMS: atom_id res chain seq x y z
N MET A 1 -16.36 -11.87 -4.40
CA MET A 1 -15.18 -11.37 -5.15
C MET A 1 -14.11 -11.08 -4.13
N SER A 2 -13.00 -11.80 -4.18
CA SER A 2 -11.90 -11.61 -3.24
C SER A 2 -11.04 -10.47 -3.77
N GLU A 3 -11.09 -9.31 -3.14
CA GLU A 3 -10.12 -8.24 -3.42
C GLU A 3 -8.71 -8.79 -3.17
N LEU A 4 -7.89 -8.88 -4.21
CA LEU A 4 -6.51 -9.32 -4.09
C LEU A 4 -5.70 -8.18 -3.47
N VAL A 5 -5.61 -8.17 -2.15
CA VAL A 5 -4.78 -7.21 -1.43
C VAL A 5 -3.39 -7.80 -1.18
N ARG A 6 -2.36 -7.14 -1.68
CA ARG A 6 -0.97 -7.48 -1.40
C ARG A 6 -0.46 -6.57 -0.30
N ARG A 7 -0.17 -7.15 0.86
CA ARG A 7 0.52 -6.41 1.94
C ARG A 7 1.91 -6.05 1.47
N LEU A 8 2.19 -4.75 1.40
CA LEU A 8 3.49 -4.24 1.01
C LEU A 8 4.40 -4.03 2.22
N GLY A 9 3.85 -3.59 3.35
CA GLY A 9 4.63 -3.34 4.56
C GLY A 9 3.80 -3.01 5.79
N ILE A 10 4.48 -2.94 6.94
CA ILE A 10 3.95 -2.34 8.17
C ILE A 10 4.99 -1.38 8.70
N GLU A 11 4.55 -0.17 8.98
CA GLU A 11 5.36 0.88 9.58
C GLU A 11 4.87 1.12 11.01
N LYS A 12 5.79 1.03 11.97
CA LYS A 12 5.50 1.28 13.39
C LYS A 12 5.94 2.70 13.70
N ASN A 13 5.08 3.53 14.30
CA ASN A 13 5.34 4.96 14.53
C ASN A 13 5.57 5.79 13.25
N LEU A 14 4.83 5.49 12.18
CA LEU A 14 4.87 6.34 10.99
C LEU A 14 4.04 7.60 11.20
N ASP A 15 4.69 8.76 11.10
CA ASP A 15 4.00 10.04 10.91
C ASP A 15 3.47 10.09 9.47
N LEU A 16 2.27 9.50 9.27
CA LEU A 16 1.44 9.56 8.06
C LEU A 16 1.21 10.98 7.51
N VAL A 17 1.63 12.02 8.22
CA VAL A 17 1.51 13.41 7.79
C VAL A 17 2.81 13.90 7.14
N LYS A 18 3.96 13.41 7.59
CA LYS A 18 5.28 13.82 7.08
C LYS A 18 5.84 12.84 6.07
N ASP A 19 5.79 11.54 6.39
CA ASP A 19 6.49 10.51 5.62
C ASP A 19 5.60 9.84 4.57
N PHE A 20 4.31 10.24 4.50
CA PHE A 20 3.34 9.63 3.60
C PHE A 20 3.71 9.77 2.14
N ASP A 21 4.17 10.95 1.72
CA ASP A 21 4.54 11.19 0.32
C ASP A 21 5.67 10.25 -0.12
N MET A 22 6.71 10.12 0.71
CA MET A 22 7.84 9.21 0.46
C MET A 22 7.43 7.74 0.48
N ILE A 23 6.56 7.35 1.41
CA ILE A 23 6.11 5.96 1.55
C ILE A 23 5.17 5.57 0.42
N VAL A 24 4.22 6.44 0.07
CA VAL A 24 3.34 6.25 -1.08
C VAL A 24 4.18 6.10 -2.33
N ASP A 25 5.14 6.98 -2.60
CA ASP A 25 5.98 6.90 -3.79
C ASP A 25 6.80 5.61 -3.84
N LYS A 26 7.42 5.22 -2.71
CA LYS A 26 8.17 3.97 -2.58
C LYS A 26 7.30 2.75 -2.87
N TYR A 27 6.16 2.64 -2.21
CA TYR A 27 5.25 1.51 -2.35
C TYR A 27 4.54 1.50 -3.72
N ARG A 28 4.30 2.67 -4.31
CA ARG A 28 3.74 2.81 -5.66
C ARG A 28 4.72 2.33 -6.72
N LYS A 29 6.01 2.68 -6.59
CA LYS A 29 7.07 2.15 -7.47
C LYS A 29 7.21 0.64 -7.36
N ILE A 30 7.12 0.08 -6.15
CA ILE A 30 7.18 -1.38 -5.95
C ILE A 30 5.96 -2.06 -6.60
N ALA A 31 4.78 -1.49 -6.39
CA ALA A 31 3.55 -2.01 -6.99
C ALA A 31 3.66 -1.96 -8.53
N ASP A 32 4.04 -0.82 -9.10
CA ASP A 32 4.21 -0.65 -10.54
C ASP A 32 5.28 -1.59 -11.12
N ALA A 33 6.44 -1.71 -10.46
CA ALA A 33 7.51 -2.61 -10.87
C ALA A 33 7.13 -4.10 -10.80
N THR A 34 6.21 -4.47 -9.91
CA THR A 34 5.72 -5.86 -9.80
C THR A 34 4.54 -6.12 -10.75
N GLY A 35 4.07 -5.11 -11.50
CA GLY A 35 2.87 -5.21 -12.33
C GLY A 35 1.56 -5.12 -11.53
N TYR A 36 1.65 -4.76 -10.26
CA TYR A 36 0.51 -4.53 -9.38
C TYR A 36 -0.09 -3.15 -9.66
N LYS A 37 -1.00 -3.08 -10.63
CA LYS A 37 -1.79 -1.89 -10.90
C LYS A 37 -2.98 -1.86 -9.96
N GLY A 38 -2.85 -1.07 -8.91
CA GLY A 38 -3.78 -1.08 -7.81
C GLY A 38 -3.78 0.19 -7.00
N GLU A 39 -4.76 0.33 -6.11
CA GLU A 39 -4.81 1.44 -5.16
C GLU A 39 -4.01 1.09 -3.90
N LEU A 40 -3.11 2.00 -3.51
CA LEU A 40 -2.44 1.92 -2.21
C LEU A 40 -3.44 2.29 -1.11
N ARG A 41 -3.68 1.35 -0.22
CA ARG A 41 -4.49 1.52 0.98
C ARG A 41 -3.59 1.46 2.21
N PHE A 42 -3.92 2.34 3.15
CA PHE A 42 -3.22 2.49 4.41
C PHE A 42 -4.23 2.25 5.54
N LYS A 43 -3.93 1.31 6.44
CA LYS A 43 -4.74 1.05 7.64
C LYS A 43 -3.94 1.36 8.87
N LYS A 44 -4.43 2.30 9.67
CA LYS A 44 -3.86 2.64 10.97
C LYS A 44 -4.55 1.82 12.05
N GLU A 45 -3.79 1.00 12.77
CA GLU A 45 -4.25 0.26 13.96
C GLU A 45 -3.23 0.48 15.08
N GLY A 46 -3.68 0.86 16.28
CA GLY A 46 -2.86 0.79 17.50
C GLY A 46 -1.46 1.45 17.46
N GLY A 47 -1.22 2.43 16.59
CA GLY A 47 0.11 3.09 16.44
C GLY A 47 1.00 2.54 15.31
N PHE A 48 0.50 1.60 14.52
CA PHE A 48 1.16 1.11 13.31
C PHE A 48 0.27 1.31 12.09
N VAL A 49 0.93 1.46 10.95
CA VAL A 49 0.33 1.72 9.64
C VAL A 49 0.66 0.53 8.76
N VAL A 50 -0.37 -0.21 8.38
CA VAL A 50 -0.26 -1.30 7.42
C VAL A 50 -0.47 -0.71 6.03
N VAL A 51 0.49 -0.92 5.14
CA VAL A 51 0.40 -0.53 3.73
C VAL A 51 0.11 -1.76 2.89
N PHE A 52 -0.94 -1.67 2.08
CA PHE A 52 -1.33 -2.74 1.17
C PHE A 52 -1.77 -2.13 -0.16
N VAL A 53 -1.42 -2.80 -1.25
CA VAL A 53 -1.95 -2.47 -2.57
C VAL A 53 -3.15 -3.35 -2.85
N VAL A 54 -4.25 -2.73 -3.23
CA VAL A 54 -5.45 -3.41 -3.73
C VAL A 54 -5.22 -3.66 -5.20
N LEU A 55 -4.92 -4.88 -5.58
CA LEU A 55 -4.84 -5.26 -6.98
C LEU A 55 -6.26 -5.22 -7.52
N ASN A 56 -6.53 -4.24 -8.37
CA ASN A 56 -7.69 -4.31 -9.23
C ASN A 56 -7.34 -5.36 -10.27
N ASP A 57 -7.76 -6.59 -9.99
CA ASP A 57 -7.83 -7.66 -10.97
C ASP A 57 -8.77 -7.15 -12.07
N THR A 58 -8.18 -6.42 -13.00
CA THR A 58 -8.87 -6.01 -14.21
C THR A 58 -8.58 -7.17 -15.13
N GLU A 59 -9.48 -8.16 -15.06
CA GLU A 59 -9.52 -9.27 -16.01
C GLU A 59 -9.33 -8.71 -17.42
N GLY A 60 -8.24 -9.10 -18.06
CA GLY A 60 -7.86 -8.70 -19.41
C GLY A 60 -7.06 -9.80 -20.06
#